data_AF-A0A231P959-F1
#
_entry.id   AF-A0A231P959-F1
#
_cell.length_a   1.000
_cell.length_b   1.000
_cell.length_c   1.000
_cell.angle_alpha   90.00
_cell.angle_beta   90.00
_cell.angle_gamma   90.00
#
_symmetry.space_group_name_H-M   'P 1'
#
loop_
_entity.id
_entity.type
_entity.pdbx_description
1 polymer ?
#
loop_
_entity_poly.entity_id
_entity_poly.type
_entity_poly.pdbx_seq_one_letter_code
_entity_poly.pdbx_strand_id
1 'polypeptide(L)'
;MGRPLHPGAWWLWALSLGTAATRTTNPLLLALLVAVSAYVVATRRPDTPWSRSYGAFVKLGLAVLLIRLLFAVLLGSPIPGTHTLFTLPEVALPAWAQGIRLGGEVTAEAVTFALYDGLKLATLLICVGAANALANPSRLLKSLPGALYEVGVAVVVALTFAPHLIADVQRLRAARRLRGRPDKGVRGLLQVGLPVLEGALERSVSLAAAMDARGYGRTARVPAAVRRTTAALTLGGLLGVCAGTYGLLTAEGGTYGLPVLLAGVAAALAGLRLGGRRSLRTRYRPDRWDVRAWLVVASGVAVAALLTLASVRDPAALHPGVVPLVAPVLPLWPAAAVLLGLLPAFVAPDPKEPS
;
A
#
# COMPACT_ATOMS: atom_id res chain seq x y z
N MET A 1 26.06 -8.98 -15.09
CA MET A 1 24.68 -8.86 -15.57
C MET A 1 23.73 -9.33 -14.49
N GLY A 2 23.40 -8.42 -13.57
CA GLY A 2 22.47 -8.70 -12.47
C GLY A 2 21.05 -8.89 -12.98
N ARG A 3 20.41 -10.01 -12.64
CA ARG A 3 18.98 -10.19 -12.94
C ARG A 3 18.14 -9.24 -12.08
N PRO A 4 17.04 -8.67 -12.60
CA PRO A 4 16.18 -7.80 -11.82
C PRO A 4 15.55 -8.56 -10.66
N LEU A 5 15.55 -7.94 -9.47
CA LEU A 5 14.90 -8.50 -8.28
C LEU A 5 13.41 -8.81 -8.53
N HIS A 6 12.92 -9.84 -7.84
CA HIS A 6 11.51 -10.21 -7.88
C HIS A 6 10.66 -9.06 -7.28
N PRO A 7 9.63 -8.56 -7.97
CA PRO A 7 8.86 -7.38 -7.53
C PRO A 7 8.15 -7.61 -6.18
N GLY A 8 7.77 -8.85 -5.89
CA GLY A 8 7.20 -9.22 -4.59
C GLY A 8 8.14 -9.02 -3.41
N ALA A 9 9.47 -9.05 -3.61
CA ALA A 9 10.42 -8.83 -2.52
C ALA A 9 10.38 -7.38 -2.02
N TRP A 10 10.29 -6.41 -2.94
CA TRP A 10 10.13 -5.00 -2.60
C TRP A 10 8.82 -4.70 -1.88
N TRP A 11 7.73 -5.35 -2.30
CA TRP A 11 6.43 -5.24 -1.63
C TRP A 11 6.47 -5.81 -0.21
N LEU A 12 6.99 -7.03 -0.03
CA LEU A 12 7.10 -7.63 1.29
C LEU A 12 8.01 -6.82 2.21
N TRP A 13 9.14 -6.31 1.71
CA TRP A 13 10.02 -5.44 2.49
C TRP A 13 9.31 -4.14 2.91
N ALA A 14 8.65 -3.45 1.98
CA ALA A 14 7.94 -2.20 2.28
C ALA A 14 6.74 -2.39 3.20
N LEU A 15 5.97 -3.47 3.03
CA LEU A 15 4.88 -3.85 3.94
C LEU A 15 5.41 -4.20 5.34
N SER A 16 6.58 -4.83 5.43
CA SER A 16 7.21 -5.11 6.72
C SER A 16 7.64 -3.82 7.42
N LEU A 17 8.23 -2.85 6.71
CA LEU A 17 8.51 -1.52 7.27
C LEU A 17 7.22 -0.80 7.70
N GLY A 18 6.14 -0.93 6.92
CA GLY A 18 4.83 -0.42 7.31
C GLY A 18 4.31 -1.08 8.58
N THR A 19 4.47 -2.39 8.73
CA THR A 19 4.12 -3.12 9.96
C THR A 19 4.99 -2.70 11.14
N ALA A 20 6.26 -2.38 10.92
CA ALA A 20 7.12 -1.79 11.95
C ALA A 20 6.60 -0.40 12.38
N ALA A 21 6.17 0.43 11.43
CA ALA A 21 5.57 1.74 11.71
C ALA A 21 4.26 1.65 12.50
N THR A 22 3.47 0.57 12.37
CA THR A 22 2.24 0.43 13.18
C THR A 22 2.52 0.23 14.67
N ARG A 23 3.74 -0.20 15.04
CA ARG A 23 4.18 -0.52 16.40
C ARG A 23 4.83 0.64 17.15
N THR A 24 4.90 1.83 16.57
CA THR A 24 5.49 3.00 17.23
C THR A 24 4.71 4.27 16.91
N THR A 25 4.68 5.19 17.87
CA THR A 25 4.28 6.59 17.66
C THR A 25 5.44 7.55 17.92
N ASN A 26 6.65 7.03 18.18
CA ASN A 26 7.85 7.84 18.37
C ASN A 26 8.23 8.52 17.05
N PRO A 27 8.22 9.86 16.98
CA PRO A 27 8.43 10.57 15.73
C PRO A 27 9.84 10.38 15.17
N LEU A 28 10.84 10.14 16.02
CA LEU A 28 12.23 9.93 15.58
C LEU A 28 12.39 8.57 14.89
N LEU A 29 11.73 7.53 15.39
CA LEU A 29 11.72 6.21 14.75
C LEU A 29 10.92 6.22 13.44
N LEU A 30 9.78 6.91 13.41
CA LEU A 30 9.00 7.08 12.19
C LEU A 30 9.79 7.87 11.12
N ALA A 31 10.46 8.96 11.52
CA ALA A 31 11.35 9.70 10.63
C ALA A 31 12.51 8.84 10.12
N LEU A 32 13.09 7.98 10.98
CA LEU A 32 14.14 7.03 10.59
C LEU A 32 13.63 6.00 9.57
N LEU A 33 12.43 5.43 9.78
CA LEU A 33 11.80 4.51 8.81
C LEU A 33 11.56 5.20 7.46
N VAL A 34 11.07 6.45 7.48
CA VAL A 34 10.92 7.27 6.27
C VAL A 34 12.27 7.49 5.60
N ALA A 35 13.31 7.86 6.34
CA ALA A 35 14.66 8.08 5.83
C ALA A 35 15.26 6.81 5.21
N VAL A 36 15.14 5.66 5.87
CA VAL A 36 15.57 4.36 5.34
C VAL A 36 14.83 4.03 4.05
N SER A 37 13.50 4.20 4.03
CA SER A 37 12.71 3.96 2.83
C SER A 37 13.10 4.89 1.68
N ALA A 38 13.31 6.18 1.97
CA ALA A 38 13.69 7.20 1.00
C ALA A 38 15.07 6.90 0.42
N TYR A 39 16.02 6.49 1.26
CA TYR A 39 17.37 6.15 0.84
C TYR A 39 17.40 4.93 -0.10
N VAL A 40 16.69 3.86 0.25
CA VAL A 40 16.58 2.67 -0.61
C VAL A 40 15.91 3.03 -1.94
N VAL A 41 14.84 3.84 -1.92
CA VAL A 41 14.19 4.33 -3.15
C VAL A 41 15.14 5.19 -3.98
N ALA A 42 15.87 6.13 -3.36
CA ALA A 42 16.79 7.02 -4.07
C ALA A 42 17.94 6.25 -4.74
N THR A 43 18.46 5.22 -4.08
CA THR A 43 19.59 4.43 -4.56
C THR A 43 19.19 3.33 -5.55
N ARG A 44 18.00 2.75 -5.41
CA ARG A 44 17.59 1.53 -6.16
C ARG A 44 16.37 1.71 -7.06
N ARG A 45 15.77 2.90 -7.16
CA ARG A 45 14.66 3.14 -8.10
C ARG A 45 15.10 2.90 -9.55
N PRO A 46 14.32 2.13 -10.34
CA PRO A 46 14.56 2.01 -11.77
C PRO A 46 14.09 3.27 -12.51
N ASP A 47 14.73 3.61 -13.64
CA ASP A 47 14.33 4.72 -14.52
C ASP A 47 13.07 4.36 -15.32
N THR A 48 11.94 4.32 -14.64
CA THR A 48 10.62 4.04 -15.23
C THR A 48 9.62 5.11 -14.83
N PRO A 49 8.51 5.33 -15.58
CA PRO A 49 7.52 6.38 -15.26
C PRO A 49 6.96 6.28 -13.83
N TRP A 50 6.89 5.06 -13.28
CA TRP A 50 6.40 4.78 -11.93
C TRP A 50 7.39 5.14 -10.81
N SER A 51 8.66 5.42 -11.12
CA SER A 51 9.67 5.82 -10.14
C SER A 51 9.35 7.17 -9.47
N ARG A 52 8.52 8.01 -10.12
CA ARG A 52 8.04 9.28 -9.58
C ARG A 52 6.90 9.12 -8.58
N SER A 53 6.34 7.92 -8.42
CA SER A 53 5.25 7.65 -7.49
C SER A 53 5.63 7.95 -6.04
N TYR A 54 6.88 7.69 -5.63
CA TYR A 54 7.33 7.96 -4.26
C TYR A 54 7.07 9.41 -3.83
N GLY A 55 7.43 10.38 -4.69
CA GLY A 55 7.18 11.79 -4.40
C GLY A 55 5.71 12.15 -4.28
N ALA A 56 4.82 11.48 -5.03
CA ALA A 56 3.38 11.66 -4.91
C ALA A 56 2.84 11.11 -3.58
N PHE A 57 3.31 9.94 -3.15
CA PHE A 57 2.94 9.34 -1.85
C PHE A 57 3.47 10.15 -0.67
N VAL A 58 4.68 10.72 -0.75
CA VAL A 58 5.21 11.65 0.26
C VAL A 58 4.34 12.91 0.36
N LYS A 59 3.97 13.51 -0.78
CA LYS A 59 3.07 14.68 -0.80
C LYS A 59 1.69 14.36 -0.22
N LEU A 60 1.13 13.19 -0.55
CA LEU A 60 -0.14 12.74 0.00
C LEU A 60 -0.03 12.49 1.51
N GLY A 61 1.08 11.93 1.99
CA GLY A 61 1.33 11.72 3.42
C GLY A 61 1.45 13.02 4.19
N LEU A 62 2.16 14.00 3.62
CA LEU A 62 2.23 15.35 4.16
C LEU A 62 0.85 16.02 4.18
N ALA A 63 0.06 15.89 3.11
CA ALA A 63 -1.30 16.43 3.07
C ALA A 63 -2.19 15.80 4.15
N VAL A 64 -2.15 14.48 4.34
CA VAL A 64 -2.90 13.78 5.40
C VAL A 64 -2.46 14.26 6.78
N LEU A 65 -1.15 14.42 7.01
CA LEU A 65 -0.63 14.95 8.26
C LEU A 65 -1.13 16.38 8.52
N LEU A 66 -1.04 17.26 7.54
CA LEU A 66 -1.49 18.66 7.66
C LEU A 66 -3.00 18.75 7.91
N ILE A 67 -3.80 17.97 7.18
CA ILE A 67 -5.25 17.89 7.39
C ILE A 67 -5.56 17.39 8.79
N ARG A 68 -4.84 16.37 9.28
CA ARG A 68 -5.04 15.83 10.63
C ARG A 68 -4.67 16.84 11.72
N LEU A 69 -3.57 17.58 11.54
CA LEU A 69 -3.19 18.68 12.43
C LEU A 69 -4.24 19.80 12.41
N LEU A 70 -4.72 20.18 11.23
CA LEU A 70 -5.78 21.17 11.08
C LEU A 70 -7.05 20.75 11.82
N PHE A 71 -7.49 19.50 11.66
CA PHE A 71 -8.64 18.98 12.40
C PHE A 71 -8.40 18.96 13.91
N ALA A 72 -7.21 18.56 14.37
CA ALA A 72 -6.88 18.58 15.80
C ALA A 72 -6.87 20.00 16.40
N VAL A 73 -6.46 21.00 15.62
CA VAL A 73 -6.49 22.41 16.02
C VAL A 73 -7.91 22.97 15.99
N LEU A 74 -8.73 22.64 14.98
CA LEU A 74 -10.07 23.21 14.80
C LEU A 74 -11.14 22.56 15.69
N LEU A 75 -11.09 21.23 15.88
CA LEU A 75 -12.10 20.48 16.64
C LEU A 75 -11.70 20.32 18.13
N GLY A 76 -10.54 20.85 18.50
CA GLY A 76 -9.92 20.57 19.79
C GLY A 76 -9.53 19.08 19.94
N SER A 77 -8.79 18.78 21.00
CA SER A 77 -8.43 17.41 21.35
C SER A 77 -8.96 17.09 22.75
N PRO A 78 -9.47 15.88 22.99
CA PRO A 78 -9.87 15.44 24.33
C PRO A 78 -8.68 15.20 25.28
N ILE A 79 -7.45 15.51 24.85
CA ILE A 79 -6.23 15.29 25.63
C ILE A 79 -6.04 16.44 26.62
N PRO A 80 -5.94 16.15 27.93
CA PRO A 80 -5.61 17.15 28.93
C PRO A 80 -4.25 17.79 28.59
N GLY A 81 -4.21 19.11 28.48
CA GLY A 81 -2.97 19.85 28.25
C GLY A 81 -2.81 20.96 29.28
N THR A 82 -1.57 21.17 29.69
CA THR A 82 -1.18 22.23 30.63
C THR A 82 -0.58 23.43 29.92
N HIS A 83 -0.08 23.23 28.70
CA HIS A 83 0.57 24.27 27.91
C HIS A 83 -0.35 24.75 26.78
N THR A 84 -1.08 25.84 27.01
CA THR A 84 -1.91 26.48 25.99
C THR A 84 -1.04 27.27 25.00
N LEU A 85 -1.19 27.00 23.70
CA LEU A 85 -0.50 27.72 22.63
C LEU A 85 -1.32 28.94 22.19
N PHE A 86 -2.61 28.73 21.91
CA PHE A 86 -3.54 29.78 21.52
C PHE A 86 -4.99 29.35 21.76
N THR A 87 -5.88 30.32 21.90
CA THR A 87 -7.31 30.09 22.14
C THR A 87 -8.11 30.51 20.91
N LEU A 88 -8.82 29.56 20.30
CA LEU A 88 -9.77 29.84 19.23
C LEU A 88 -11.15 30.18 19.83
N PRO A 89 -11.89 31.14 19.25
CA PRO A 89 -13.23 31.47 19.73
C PRO A 89 -14.12 30.21 19.67
N GLU A 90 -14.66 29.83 20.83
CA GLU A 90 -15.50 28.65 20.95
C GLU A 90 -16.88 28.95 20.36
N VAL A 91 -17.28 28.15 19.37
CA VAL A 91 -18.65 28.21 18.84
C VAL A 91 -19.48 27.20 19.63
N ALA A 92 -20.41 27.71 20.45
CA ALA A 92 -21.36 26.87 21.17
C ALA A 92 -22.19 26.05 20.17
N LEU A 93 -21.87 24.77 20.05
CA LEU A 93 -22.60 23.85 19.19
C LEU A 93 -23.93 23.45 19.86
N PRO A 94 -25.00 23.21 19.07
CA PRO A 94 -26.30 22.84 19.62
C PRO A 94 -26.25 21.49 20.36
N ALA A 95 -27.22 21.23 21.24
CA ALA A 95 -27.25 20.07 22.15
C ALA A 95 -27.09 18.68 21.48
N TRP A 96 -27.40 18.55 20.18
CA TRP A 96 -27.22 17.31 19.41
C TRP A 96 -25.77 17.05 18.97
N ALA A 97 -24.88 18.04 19.08
CA ALA A 97 -23.47 17.99 18.68
C ALA A 97 -22.49 18.21 19.86
N GLN A 98 -22.91 17.94 21.10
CA GLN A 98 -22.09 18.14 22.31
C GLN A 98 -20.80 17.30 22.38
N GLY A 99 -20.61 16.33 21.48
CA GLY A 99 -19.38 15.55 21.37
C GLY A 99 -18.28 16.20 20.51
N ILE A 100 -18.57 17.31 19.82
CA ILE A 100 -17.61 18.02 18.97
C ILE A 100 -17.49 19.44 19.54
N ARG A 101 -16.29 19.89 19.89
CA ARG A 101 -16.04 21.29 20.25
C ARG A 101 -15.43 21.96 19.02
N LEU A 102 -16.02 23.04 18.51
CA LEU A 102 -15.41 23.83 17.44
C LEU A 102 -14.70 25.01 18.08
N GLY A 103 -13.36 25.01 18.00
CA GLY A 103 -12.51 25.98 18.70
C GLY A 103 -12.18 25.58 20.14
N GLY A 104 -11.76 26.55 20.95
CA GLY A 104 -11.30 26.35 22.33
C GLY A 104 -9.78 26.47 22.48
N GLU A 105 -9.26 26.02 23.62
CA GLU A 105 -7.83 26.05 23.93
C GLU A 105 -7.06 25.01 23.12
N VAL A 106 -6.10 25.47 22.31
CA VAL A 106 -5.19 24.59 21.58
C VAL A 106 -3.95 24.39 22.41
N THR A 107 -3.78 23.18 22.94
CA THR A 107 -2.66 22.82 23.80
C THR A 107 -1.50 22.20 23.01
N ALA A 108 -0.28 22.39 23.49
CA ALA A 108 0.92 21.82 22.88
C ALA A 108 0.88 20.28 22.89
N GLU A 109 0.32 19.68 23.94
CA GLU A 109 0.13 18.25 24.11
C GLU A 109 -0.82 17.67 23.06
N ALA A 110 -1.93 18.37 22.79
CA ALA A 110 -2.91 17.98 21.76
C ALA A 110 -2.30 18.00 20.35
N VAL A 111 -1.58 19.07 20.01
CA VAL A 111 -0.92 19.22 18.71
C VAL A 111 0.18 18.17 18.54
N THR A 112 0.96 17.91 19.59
CA THR A 112 2.04 16.90 19.58
C THR A 112 1.48 15.49 19.42
N PHE A 113 0.37 15.17 20.09
CA PHE A 113 -0.30 13.89 19.90
C PHE A 113 -0.79 13.72 18.46
N ALA A 114 -1.50 14.71 17.93
CA ALA A 114 -1.99 14.69 16.55
C ALA A 114 -0.84 14.59 15.52
N LEU A 115 0.30 15.22 15.80
CA LEU A 115 1.52 15.12 15.01
C LEU A 115 2.06 13.69 15.00
N TYR A 116 2.23 13.05 16.16
CA TYR A 116 2.76 11.68 16.27
C TYR A 116 1.88 10.68 15.53
N ASP A 117 0.58 10.80 15.74
CA ASP A 117 -0.43 9.93 15.16
C ASP A 117 -0.60 10.17 13.64
N GLY A 118 -0.51 11.43 13.21
CA GLY A 118 -0.48 11.81 11.79
C GLY A 118 0.78 11.32 11.07
N LEU A 119 1.94 11.41 11.72
CA LEU A 119 3.22 10.96 11.19
C LEU A 119 3.23 9.44 10.99
N LYS A 120 2.58 8.68 11.86
CA LYS A 120 2.38 7.24 11.70
C LYS A 120 1.63 6.92 10.41
N LEU A 121 0.50 7.59 10.16
CA LEU A 121 -0.27 7.42 8.91
C LEU A 121 0.53 7.84 7.67
N ALA A 122 1.25 8.97 7.75
CA ALA A 122 2.11 9.44 6.67
C ALA A 122 3.21 8.41 6.36
N THR A 123 3.83 7.82 7.37
CA THR A 123 4.87 6.79 7.23
C THR A 123 4.33 5.54 6.54
N LEU A 124 3.13 5.07 6.92
CA LEU A 124 2.49 3.92 6.26
C LEU A 124 2.28 4.17 4.77
N LEU A 125 1.80 5.36 4.43
CA LEU A 125 1.58 5.75 3.05
C LEU A 125 2.89 5.89 2.26
N ILE A 126 3.94 6.43 2.88
CA ILE A 126 5.28 6.52 2.30
C ILE A 126 5.87 5.11 2.04
N CYS A 127 5.65 4.15 2.94
CA CYS A 127 6.06 2.76 2.72
C CYS A 127 5.36 2.14 1.49
N VAL A 128 4.06 2.37 1.32
CA VAL A 128 3.32 1.97 0.11
C VAL A 128 3.87 2.67 -1.14
N GLY A 129 4.23 3.95 -1.01
CA GLY A 129 4.92 4.69 -2.07
C GLY A 129 6.27 4.08 -2.44
N ALA A 130 7.05 3.62 -1.46
CA ALA A 130 8.33 2.95 -1.68
C ALA A 130 8.14 1.64 -2.47
N ALA A 131 7.13 0.83 -2.09
CA ALA A 131 6.79 -0.40 -2.82
C ALA A 131 6.49 -0.12 -4.30
N ASN A 132 5.66 0.88 -4.59
CA ASN A 132 5.28 1.26 -5.95
C ASN A 132 6.41 1.88 -6.77
N ALA A 133 7.34 2.58 -6.12
CA ALA A 133 8.49 3.18 -6.78
C ALA A 133 9.59 2.14 -7.11
N LEU A 134 9.74 1.10 -6.28
CA LEU A 134 10.76 0.05 -6.44
C LEU A 134 10.26 -1.14 -7.27
N ALA A 135 8.97 -1.47 -7.24
CA ALA A 135 8.39 -2.58 -7.97
C ALA A 135 7.60 -2.12 -9.20
N ASN A 136 7.92 -2.66 -10.37
CA ASN A 136 7.11 -2.44 -11.56
C ASN A 136 5.75 -3.20 -11.44
N PRO A 137 4.60 -2.50 -11.44
CA PRO A 137 3.29 -3.13 -11.25
C PRO A 137 2.96 -4.16 -12.33
N SER A 138 3.41 -3.95 -13.58
CA SER A 138 3.21 -4.93 -14.66
C SER A 138 3.97 -6.23 -14.43
N ARG A 139 5.17 -6.18 -13.81
CA ARG A 139 5.94 -7.37 -13.43
C ARG A 139 5.29 -8.08 -12.24
N LEU A 140 4.75 -7.33 -11.29
CA LEU A 140 4.01 -7.90 -10.16
C LEU A 140 2.78 -8.69 -10.64
N LEU A 141 2.01 -8.14 -11.59
CA LEU A 141 0.87 -8.83 -12.20
C LEU A 141 1.26 -10.14 -12.88
N LYS A 142 2.41 -10.18 -13.57
CA LYS A 142 2.93 -11.41 -14.18
C LYS A 142 3.35 -12.47 -13.15
N SER A 143 3.72 -12.05 -11.94
CA SER A 143 4.07 -12.96 -10.84
C SER A 143 2.87 -13.50 -10.05
N LEU A 144 1.65 -13.06 -10.37
CA LEU A 144 0.44 -13.55 -9.71
C LEU A 144 0.26 -15.07 -9.90
N PRO A 145 -0.26 -15.78 -8.87
CA PRO A 145 -0.54 -17.21 -8.96
C PRO A 145 -1.54 -17.49 -10.09
N GLY A 146 -1.44 -18.68 -10.70
CA GLY A 146 -2.30 -19.08 -11.82
C GLY A 146 -3.80 -19.06 -11.49
N ALA A 147 -4.18 -19.14 -10.22
CA ALA A 147 -5.56 -19.00 -9.77
C ALA A 147 -6.16 -17.61 -10.10
N LEU A 148 -5.33 -16.58 -10.20
CA LEU A 148 -5.72 -15.22 -10.53
C LEU A 148 -5.46 -14.89 -12.01
N TYR A 149 -5.29 -15.90 -12.87
CA TYR A 149 -4.94 -15.68 -14.28
C TYR A 149 -5.98 -14.80 -15.01
N GLU A 150 -7.27 -15.09 -14.84
CA GLU A 150 -8.34 -14.34 -15.50
C GLU A 150 -8.36 -12.87 -15.04
N VAL A 151 -8.23 -12.64 -13.74
CA VAL A 151 -8.11 -11.30 -13.15
C VAL A 151 -6.84 -10.60 -13.66
N GLY A 152 -5.72 -11.31 -13.70
CA GLY A 152 -4.44 -10.79 -14.18
C GLY A 152 -4.50 -10.38 -15.65
N VAL A 153 -5.11 -11.18 -16.52
CA VAL A 153 -5.33 -10.84 -17.93
C VAL A 153 -6.24 -9.62 -18.04
N ALA A 154 -7.35 -9.56 -17.31
CA ALA A 154 -8.25 -8.40 -17.31
C ALA A 154 -7.52 -7.12 -16.91
N VAL A 155 -6.68 -7.16 -15.85
CA VAL A 155 -5.90 -5.99 -15.42
C VAL A 155 -4.82 -5.61 -16.44
N VAL A 156 -4.09 -6.57 -17.01
CA VAL A 156 -3.07 -6.29 -18.03
C VAL A 156 -3.71 -5.67 -19.28
N VAL A 157 -4.87 -6.19 -19.71
CA VAL A 157 -5.68 -5.62 -20.78
C VAL A 157 -6.07 -4.19 -20.40
N ALA A 158 -6.68 -3.96 -19.24
CA ALA A 158 -7.08 -2.63 -18.79
C ALA A 158 -5.91 -1.63 -18.76
N LEU A 159 -4.74 -2.02 -18.24
CA LEU A 159 -3.53 -1.20 -18.22
C LEU A 159 -3.00 -0.87 -19.62
N THR A 160 -3.19 -1.79 -20.57
CA THR A 160 -2.81 -1.57 -21.98
C THR A 160 -3.80 -0.65 -22.68
N PHE A 161 -5.11 -0.78 -22.42
CA PHE A 161 -6.15 0.05 -23.06
C PHE A 161 -6.28 1.45 -22.44
N ALA A 162 -5.95 1.63 -21.16
CA ALA A 162 -6.02 2.92 -20.46
C ALA A 162 -5.34 4.08 -21.21
N PRO A 163 -4.06 3.99 -21.65
CA PRO A 163 -3.43 5.08 -22.40
C PRO A 163 -4.10 5.34 -23.75
N HIS A 164 -4.62 4.31 -24.41
CA HIS A 164 -5.35 4.46 -25.68
C HIS A 164 -6.66 5.23 -25.49
N LEU A 165 -7.43 4.93 -24.43
CA LEU A 165 -8.65 5.65 -24.10
C LEU A 165 -8.37 7.12 -23.76
N ILE A 166 -7.29 7.41 -23.04
CA ILE A 166 -6.88 8.79 -22.76
C ILE A 166 -6.58 9.54 -24.07
N ALA A 167 -5.83 8.92 -24.99
CA ALA A 167 -5.52 9.51 -26.28
C ALA A 167 -6.78 9.76 -27.13
N ASP A 168 -7.75 8.83 -27.12
CA ASP A 168 -9.04 9.02 -27.80
C ASP A 168 -9.84 10.18 -27.22
N VAL A 169 -9.92 10.27 -25.89
CA VAL A 169 -10.59 11.37 -25.19
C VAL A 169 -9.94 12.71 -25.57
N GLN A 170 -8.61 12.76 -25.62
CA GLN A 170 -7.87 13.97 -26.01
C GLN A 170 -8.15 14.35 -27.46
N ARG A 171 -8.09 13.40 -28.39
CA ARG A 171 -8.45 13.61 -29.82
C ARG A 171 -9.88 14.11 -29.98
N LEU A 172 -10.83 13.51 -29.29
CA LEU A 172 -12.25 13.86 -29.38
C LEU A 172 -12.57 15.22 -28.74
N ARG A 173 -11.86 15.60 -27.67
CA ARG A 173 -11.92 16.96 -27.12
C ARG A 173 -11.35 17.99 -28.10
N ALA A 174 -10.20 17.71 -28.72
CA ALA A 174 -9.59 18.60 -29.71
C ALA A 174 -10.49 18.80 -30.95
N ALA A 175 -11.04 17.72 -31.50
CA ALA A 175 -11.95 17.79 -32.66
C ALA A 175 -13.22 18.62 -32.38
N ARG A 176 -13.73 18.58 -31.14
CA ARG A 176 -14.90 19.39 -30.75
C ARG A 176 -14.58 20.85 -30.51
N ARG A 177 -13.40 21.16 -29.96
CA ARG A 177 -12.89 22.53 -29.88
C ARG A 177 -12.79 23.16 -31.26
N LEU A 178 -12.28 22.43 -32.26
CA LEU A 178 -12.23 22.88 -33.65
C LEU A 178 -13.61 23.08 -34.28
N ARG A 179 -14.65 22.40 -33.79
CA ARG A 179 -16.04 22.54 -34.23
C ARG A 179 -16.84 23.58 -33.43
N GLY A 180 -16.19 24.38 -32.57
CA GLY A 180 -16.85 25.37 -31.71
C GLY A 180 -17.81 24.76 -30.68
N ARG A 181 -17.73 23.45 -30.43
CA ARG A 181 -18.63 22.74 -29.51
C ARG A 181 -18.06 22.78 -28.09
N PRO A 182 -18.90 22.97 -27.06
CA PRO A 182 -18.46 22.99 -25.68
C PRO A 182 -17.86 21.63 -25.28
N ASP A 183 -16.67 21.66 -24.69
CA ASP A 183 -15.93 20.47 -24.23
C ASP A 183 -15.94 20.30 -22.71
N LYS A 184 -16.50 21.27 -21.97
CA LYS A 184 -16.62 21.29 -20.51
C LYS A 184 -18.08 21.10 -20.06
N GLY A 185 -18.27 20.59 -18.84
CA GLY A 185 -19.59 20.37 -18.22
C GLY A 185 -20.19 18.98 -18.50
N VAL A 186 -21.33 18.68 -17.85
CA VAL A 186 -21.98 17.36 -17.90
C VAL A 186 -22.41 16.97 -19.32
N ARG A 187 -22.96 17.92 -20.09
CA ARG A 187 -23.31 17.71 -21.50
C ARG A 187 -22.07 17.45 -22.37
N GLY A 188 -20.98 18.18 -22.12
CA GLY A 188 -19.70 17.94 -22.76
C GLY A 188 -19.18 16.54 -22.45
N LEU A 189 -19.25 16.10 -21.18
CA LEU A 189 -18.83 14.78 -20.72
C LEU A 189 -19.60 13.66 -21.40
N LEU A 190 -20.94 13.71 -21.44
CA LEU A 190 -21.77 12.71 -22.11
C LEU A 190 -21.43 12.59 -23.60
N GLN A 191 -21.20 13.73 -24.26
CA GLN A 191 -20.83 13.77 -25.68
C GLN A 191 -19.38 13.31 -25.96
N VAL A 192 -18.46 13.35 -24.97
CA VAL A 192 -17.15 12.67 -25.11
C VAL A 192 -17.29 11.19 -24.82
N GLY A 193 -18.07 10.88 -23.78
CA GLY A 193 -18.12 9.57 -23.15
C GLY A 193 -18.75 8.55 -24.07
N LEU A 194 -19.88 8.88 -24.71
CA LEU A 194 -20.61 7.94 -25.54
C LEU A 194 -19.76 7.42 -26.73
N PRO A 195 -19.10 8.26 -27.55
CA PRO A 195 -18.24 7.76 -28.64
C PRO A 195 -16.99 7.01 -28.15
N VAL A 196 -16.44 7.40 -27.00
CA VAL A 196 -15.28 6.69 -26.43
C VAL A 196 -15.69 5.31 -25.91
N LEU A 197 -16.89 5.18 -25.33
CA LEU A 197 -17.45 3.90 -24.90
C LEU A 197 -17.76 3.01 -26.11
N GLU A 198 -18.34 3.57 -27.16
CA GLU A 198 -18.57 2.85 -28.43
C GLU A 198 -17.26 2.30 -29.01
N GLY A 199 -16.24 3.16 -29.14
CA GLY A 199 -14.92 2.72 -29.61
C GLY A 199 -14.21 1.77 -28.64
N ALA A 200 -14.48 1.85 -27.33
CA ALA A 200 -13.99 0.88 -26.35
C ALA A 200 -14.68 -0.48 -26.53
N LEU A 201 -16.00 -0.50 -26.78
CA LEU A 201 -16.78 -1.71 -27.03
C LEU A 201 -16.31 -2.42 -28.30
N GLU A 202 -16.17 -1.71 -29.40
CA GLU A 202 -15.69 -2.26 -30.66
C GLU A 202 -14.30 -2.90 -30.50
N ARG A 203 -13.38 -2.21 -29.82
CA ARG A 203 -12.06 -2.76 -29.50
C ARG A 203 -12.14 -3.97 -28.57
N SER A 204 -13.02 -3.95 -27.57
CA SER A 204 -13.19 -5.10 -26.66
C SER A 204 -13.67 -6.34 -27.42
N VAL A 205 -14.58 -6.20 -28.38
CA VAL A 205 -15.07 -7.29 -29.24
C VAL A 205 -13.95 -7.80 -30.14
N SER A 206 -13.20 -6.90 -30.79
CA SER A 206 -12.06 -7.29 -31.63
C SER A 206 -10.97 -8.03 -30.86
N LEU A 207 -10.68 -7.57 -29.63
CA LEU A 207 -9.71 -8.21 -28.75
C LEU A 207 -10.20 -9.58 -28.29
N ALA A 208 -11.48 -9.70 -27.92
CA ALA A 208 -12.08 -10.97 -27.52
C ALA A 208 -11.98 -12.01 -28.64
N ALA A 209 -12.31 -11.63 -29.88
CA ALA A 209 -12.17 -12.50 -31.05
C ALA A 209 -10.71 -12.93 -31.29
N ALA A 210 -9.75 -11.99 -31.18
CA ALA A 210 -8.33 -12.30 -31.32
C ALA A 210 -7.79 -13.18 -30.18
N MET A 211 -8.33 -13.04 -28.97
CA MET A 211 -7.99 -13.86 -27.82
C MET A 211 -8.53 -15.28 -27.98
N ASP A 212 -9.77 -15.45 -28.43
CA ASP A 212 -10.38 -16.75 -28.67
C ASP A 212 -9.63 -17.52 -29.78
N ALA A 213 -9.28 -16.85 -30.88
CA ALA A 213 -8.48 -17.43 -31.96
C ALA A 213 -7.08 -17.92 -31.49
N ARG A 214 -6.51 -17.27 -30.48
CA ARG A 214 -5.23 -17.67 -29.85
C ARG A 214 -5.39 -18.72 -28.76
N GLY A 215 -6.62 -19.20 -28.51
CA GLY A 215 -6.93 -20.23 -27.52
C GLY A 215 -6.98 -19.74 -26.08
N TYR A 216 -7.14 -18.43 -25.83
CA TYR A 216 -7.39 -17.91 -24.49
C TYR A 216 -8.74 -18.41 -23.96
N GLY A 217 -8.88 -18.56 -22.64
CA GLY A 217 -10.12 -19.04 -22.00
C GLY A 217 -10.24 -20.57 -21.91
N ARG A 218 -9.33 -21.34 -22.51
CA ARG A 218 -9.29 -22.81 -22.30
C ARG A 218 -8.80 -23.15 -20.88
N THR A 219 -9.72 -23.54 -20.02
CA THR A 219 -9.42 -24.04 -18.67
C THR A 219 -9.22 -25.56 -18.69
N ALA A 220 -8.24 -26.06 -17.92
CA ALA A 220 -8.13 -27.50 -17.68
C ALA A 220 -9.37 -28.01 -16.92
N ARG A 221 -9.92 -29.17 -17.32
CA ARG A 221 -10.99 -29.84 -16.58
C ARG A 221 -10.44 -30.31 -15.24
N VAL A 222 -10.94 -29.75 -14.14
CA VAL A 222 -10.50 -30.09 -12.78
C VAL A 222 -11.63 -30.74 -12.00
N PRO A 223 -11.38 -31.85 -11.26
CA PRO A 223 -12.41 -32.54 -10.49
C PRO A 223 -13.17 -31.62 -9.53
N ALA A 224 -14.46 -31.86 -9.35
CA ALA A 224 -15.31 -31.05 -8.48
C ALA A 224 -14.80 -30.97 -7.04
N ALA A 225 -14.18 -32.04 -6.52
CA ALA A 225 -13.55 -32.08 -5.20
C ALA A 225 -12.39 -31.08 -5.08
N VAL A 226 -11.52 -31.01 -6.08
CA VAL A 226 -10.42 -30.03 -6.13
C VAL A 226 -11.00 -28.61 -6.23
N ARG A 227 -12.14 -28.42 -6.90
CA ARG A 227 -12.82 -27.12 -6.96
C ARG A 227 -13.35 -26.66 -5.61
N ARG A 228 -14.05 -27.54 -4.89
CA ARG A 228 -14.60 -27.24 -3.57
C ARG A 228 -13.50 -27.01 -2.54
N THR A 229 -12.46 -27.84 -2.52
CA THR A 229 -11.29 -27.66 -1.63
C THR A 229 -10.55 -26.36 -1.91
N THR A 230 -10.36 -26.00 -3.20
CA THR A 230 -9.79 -24.70 -3.56
C THR A 230 -10.62 -23.56 -2.96
N ALA A 231 -11.94 -23.57 -3.17
CA ALA A 231 -12.83 -22.52 -2.66
C ALA A 231 -12.84 -22.45 -1.13
N ALA A 232 -12.91 -23.60 -0.45
CA ALA A 232 -12.87 -23.69 1.01
C ALA A 232 -11.55 -23.18 1.57
N LEU A 233 -10.41 -23.57 0.99
CA LEU A 233 -9.08 -23.11 1.40
C LEU A 233 -8.89 -21.61 1.15
N THR A 234 -9.36 -21.08 0.02
CA THR A 234 -9.24 -19.65 -0.27
C THR A 234 -10.14 -18.79 0.62
N LEU A 235 -11.41 -19.18 0.80
CA LEU A 235 -12.36 -18.43 1.62
C LEU A 235 -12.03 -18.57 3.11
N GLY A 236 -11.79 -19.80 3.57
CA GLY A 236 -11.38 -20.07 4.95
C GLY A 236 -10.03 -19.43 5.27
N GLY A 237 -9.08 -19.44 4.33
CA GLY A 237 -7.81 -18.73 4.47
C GLY A 237 -7.99 -17.22 4.58
N LEU A 238 -8.82 -16.61 3.74
CA LEU A 238 -9.11 -15.17 3.80
C LEU A 238 -9.80 -14.78 5.11
N LEU A 239 -10.79 -15.55 5.56
CA LEU A 239 -11.44 -15.36 6.85
C LEU A 239 -10.45 -15.52 8.01
N GLY A 240 -9.55 -16.51 7.94
CA GLY A 240 -8.47 -16.70 8.92
C GLY A 240 -7.49 -15.53 8.95
N VAL A 241 -7.15 -14.94 7.80
CA VAL A 241 -6.33 -13.72 7.74
C VAL A 241 -7.04 -12.55 8.40
N CYS A 242 -8.33 -12.35 8.14
CA CYS A 242 -9.12 -11.30 8.79
C CYS A 242 -9.17 -11.51 10.31
N ALA A 243 -9.52 -12.71 10.77
CA ALA A 243 -9.60 -13.05 12.19
C ALA A 243 -8.25 -12.94 12.90
N GLY A 244 -7.17 -13.41 12.27
CA GLY A 244 -5.82 -13.32 12.81
C GLY A 244 -5.31 -11.89 12.87
N THR A 245 -5.57 -11.07 11.84
CA THR A 245 -5.22 -9.64 11.85
C THR A 245 -5.99 -8.90 12.93
N TYR A 246 -7.29 -9.18 13.07
CA TYR A 246 -8.11 -8.61 14.15
C TYR A 246 -7.55 -9.00 15.52
N GLY A 247 -7.23 -10.28 15.75
CA GLY A 247 -6.61 -10.74 17.00
C GLY A 247 -5.27 -10.08 17.29
N LEU A 248 -4.43 -9.81 16.28
CA LEU A 248 -3.18 -9.07 16.48
C LEU A 248 -3.36 -7.59 16.81
N LEU A 249 -4.54 -7.03 16.55
CA LEU A 249 -4.88 -5.64 16.84
C LEU A 249 -5.59 -5.46 18.18
N THR A 250 -6.10 -6.55 18.78
CA THR A 250 -6.76 -6.52 20.09
C THR A 250 -5.81 -6.96 21.21
N ALA A 251 -6.00 -6.40 22.41
CA ALA A 251 -5.19 -6.75 23.58
C ALA A 251 -5.37 -8.23 23.99
N GLU A 252 -6.58 -8.77 23.81
CA GLU A 252 -6.93 -10.16 24.15
C GLU A 252 -6.42 -11.18 23.13
N GLY A 253 -6.05 -10.75 21.92
CA GLY A 253 -5.66 -11.64 20.82
C GLY A 253 -4.18 -11.99 20.74
N GLY A 254 -3.39 -11.67 21.76
CA GLY A 254 -1.94 -11.88 21.78
C GLY A 254 -1.49 -13.34 21.57
N THR A 255 -2.28 -14.33 22.02
CA THR A 255 -1.93 -15.75 21.94
C THR A 255 -2.45 -16.44 20.67
N TYR A 256 -3.67 -16.12 20.23
CA TYR A 256 -4.30 -16.77 19.08
C TYR A 256 -4.18 -15.98 17.76
N GLY A 257 -3.92 -14.68 17.80
CA GLY A 257 -3.87 -13.83 16.60
C GLY A 257 -2.79 -14.27 15.60
N LEU A 258 -1.57 -14.50 16.08
CA LEU A 258 -0.45 -14.96 15.24
C LEU A 258 -0.67 -16.35 14.63
N PRO A 259 -1.00 -17.41 15.40
CA PRO A 259 -1.21 -18.74 14.81
C PRO A 259 -2.41 -18.78 13.86
N VAL A 260 -3.50 -18.07 14.16
CA VAL A 260 -4.67 -17.98 13.26
C VAL A 260 -4.31 -17.24 11.98
N LEU A 261 -3.53 -16.16 12.05
CA LEU A 261 -3.05 -15.45 10.87
C LEU A 261 -2.17 -16.37 10.00
N LEU A 262 -1.20 -17.07 10.59
CA LEU A 262 -0.30 -17.96 9.86
C LEU A 262 -1.06 -19.13 9.22
N ALA A 263 -2.00 -19.74 9.93
CA ALA A 263 -2.87 -20.78 9.40
C ALA A 263 -3.75 -20.25 8.26
N GLY A 264 -4.33 -19.05 8.40
CA GLY A 264 -5.11 -18.38 7.37
C GLY A 264 -4.30 -18.09 6.11
N VAL A 265 -3.10 -17.54 6.25
CA VAL A 265 -2.17 -17.30 5.13
C VAL A 265 -1.80 -18.62 4.46
N ALA A 266 -1.45 -19.66 5.22
CA ALA A 266 -1.09 -20.97 4.68
C ALA A 266 -2.26 -21.60 3.90
N ALA A 267 -3.47 -21.55 4.45
CA ALA A 267 -4.68 -22.03 3.79
C ALA A 267 -4.98 -21.24 2.50
N ALA A 268 -4.88 -19.91 2.52
CA ALA A 268 -5.08 -19.08 1.35
C ALA A 268 -4.04 -19.37 0.25
N LEU A 269 -2.76 -19.50 0.61
CA LEU A 269 -1.69 -19.86 -0.32
C LEU A 269 -1.88 -21.28 -0.90
N ALA A 270 -2.28 -22.24 -0.08
CA ALA A 270 -2.60 -23.60 -0.52
C ALA A 270 -3.77 -23.60 -1.51
N GLY A 271 -4.83 -22.85 -1.21
CA GLY A 271 -5.97 -22.63 -2.10
C GLY A 271 -5.54 -22.02 -3.45
N LEU A 272 -4.74 -20.95 -3.43
CA LEU A 272 -4.20 -20.32 -4.65
C LEU A 272 -3.29 -21.26 -5.45
N ARG A 273 -2.47 -22.06 -4.79
CA ARG A 273 -1.58 -23.04 -5.44
C ARG A 273 -2.38 -24.16 -6.11
N LEU A 274 -3.42 -24.67 -5.44
CA LEU A 274 -4.33 -25.68 -5.99
C LEU A 274 -5.15 -25.12 -7.15
N GLY A 275 -5.66 -23.89 -7.02
CA GLY A 275 -6.36 -23.17 -8.08
C GLY A 275 -5.49 -22.92 -9.31
N GLY A 276 -4.18 -22.73 -9.13
CA GLY A 276 -3.21 -22.57 -10.20
C GLY A 276 -3.10 -23.77 -11.16
N ARG A 277 -3.49 -24.98 -10.72
CA ARG A 277 -3.48 -26.19 -11.56
C ARG A 277 -4.51 -26.15 -12.72
N ARG A 278 -5.45 -25.18 -12.71
CA ARG A 278 -6.43 -25.01 -13.80
C ARG A 278 -5.90 -24.28 -15.02
N SER A 279 -4.83 -23.52 -14.85
CA SER A 279 -4.28 -22.63 -15.88
C SER A 279 -3.27 -23.38 -16.75
N LEU A 280 -3.63 -23.61 -18.02
CA LEU A 280 -2.71 -24.13 -19.03
C LEU A 280 -1.75 -23.00 -19.43
N ARG A 281 -0.52 -23.01 -18.88
CA ARG A 281 0.53 -22.03 -19.24
C ARG A 281 1.40 -22.61 -20.36
N THR A 282 1.43 -21.97 -21.53
CA THR A 282 2.17 -22.48 -22.70
C THR A 282 3.63 -22.05 -22.74
N ARG A 283 4.03 -20.93 -22.11
CA ARG A 283 5.42 -20.59 -21.76
C ARG A 283 5.46 -19.24 -21.02
N TYR A 284 5.67 -19.26 -19.72
CA TYR A 284 6.11 -18.09 -18.95
C TYR A 284 7.37 -18.50 -18.21
N ARG A 285 8.46 -17.72 -18.36
CA ARG A 285 9.69 -17.92 -17.60
C ARG A 285 9.59 -17.01 -16.37
N PRO A 286 9.20 -17.54 -15.20
CA PRO A 286 9.02 -16.72 -14.01
C PRO A 286 10.35 -16.13 -13.57
N ASP A 287 10.29 -14.91 -13.04
CA ASP A 287 11.39 -14.34 -12.29
C ASP A 287 11.65 -15.23 -11.08
N ARG A 288 12.89 -15.71 -10.94
CA ARG A 288 13.26 -16.59 -9.83
C ARG A 288 13.44 -15.77 -8.57
N TRP A 289 13.00 -16.32 -7.43
CA TRP A 289 13.40 -15.84 -6.13
C TRP A 289 14.86 -16.18 -5.91
N ASP A 290 15.72 -15.19 -6.05
CA ASP A 290 17.15 -15.31 -5.82
C ASP A 290 17.49 -15.06 -4.34
N VAL A 291 18.70 -15.41 -3.91
CA VAL A 291 19.21 -15.18 -2.54
C VAL A 291 19.08 -13.70 -2.16
N ARG A 292 19.37 -12.79 -3.10
CA ARG A 292 19.20 -11.34 -2.91
C ARG A 292 17.75 -10.95 -2.59
N ALA A 293 16.76 -11.59 -3.23
CA ALA A 293 15.35 -11.33 -2.96
C ALA A 293 14.97 -11.78 -1.54
N TRP A 294 15.48 -12.94 -1.10
CA TRP A 294 15.30 -13.40 0.28
C TRP A 294 15.96 -12.49 1.30
N LEU A 295 17.17 -11.98 1.03
CA LEU A 295 17.85 -11.04 1.92
C LEU A 295 17.08 -9.72 2.07
N VAL A 296 16.52 -9.18 0.98
CA VAL A 296 15.66 -7.99 1.02
C VAL A 296 14.43 -8.24 1.89
N VAL A 297 13.73 -9.36 1.69
CA VAL A 297 12.55 -9.72 2.49
C VAL A 297 12.92 -9.93 3.96
N ALA A 298 13.98 -10.70 4.23
CA ALA A 298 14.45 -10.99 5.58
C ALA A 298 14.83 -9.71 6.32
N SER A 299 15.44 -8.73 5.66
CA SER A 299 15.77 -7.44 6.28
C SER A 299 14.52 -6.67 6.74
N GLY A 300 13.48 -6.60 5.90
CA GLY A 300 12.22 -5.94 6.27
C GLY A 300 11.49 -6.69 7.38
N VAL A 301 11.41 -8.02 7.27
CA VAL A 301 10.79 -8.88 8.29
C VAL A 301 11.53 -8.78 9.62
N ALA A 302 12.87 -8.71 9.61
CA ALA A 302 13.67 -8.52 10.81
C ALA A 302 13.37 -7.16 11.48
N VAL A 303 13.25 -6.07 10.72
CA VAL A 303 12.84 -4.76 11.24
C VAL A 303 11.47 -4.85 11.92
N ALA A 304 10.49 -5.46 11.23
CA ALA A 304 9.14 -5.64 11.78
C ALA A 304 9.15 -6.47 13.07
N ALA A 305 9.83 -7.62 13.05
CA ALA A 305 9.92 -8.53 14.19
C ALA A 305 10.62 -7.88 15.39
N LEU A 306 11.73 -7.18 15.17
CA LEU A 306 12.47 -6.52 16.24
C LEU A 306 11.71 -5.33 16.83
N LEU A 307 10.99 -4.54 16.02
CA LEU A 307 10.11 -3.49 16.55
C LEU A 307 8.89 -4.07 17.28
N THR A 308 8.31 -5.18 16.81
CA THR A 308 7.27 -5.87 17.57
C THR A 308 7.78 -6.38 18.91
N LEU A 309 8.99 -6.95 18.95
CA LEU A 309 9.61 -7.41 20.19
C LEU A 309 9.91 -6.24 21.13
N ALA A 310 10.43 -5.13 20.59
CA ALA A 310 10.65 -3.92 21.36
C ALA A 310 9.34 -3.35 21.92
N SER A 311 8.22 -3.43 21.17
CA SER A 311 6.90 -2.97 21.63
C SER A 311 6.36 -3.76 22.82
N VAL A 312 6.82 -5.00 23.00
CA VAL A 312 6.45 -5.84 24.14
C VAL A 312 7.40 -5.63 25.32
N ARG A 313 8.70 -5.44 25.06
CA ARG A 313 9.72 -5.29 26.12
C ARG A 313 9.75 -3.91 26.76
N ASP A 314 9.60 -2.87 25.95
CA ASP A 314 9.62 -1.48 26.41
C ASP A 314 8.61 -0.63 25.62
N PRO A 315 7.32 -0.73 25.97
CA PRO A 315 6.25 0.03 25.31
C PRO A 315 6.45 1.54 25.43
N ALA A 316 7.01 2.02 26.56
CA ALA A 316 7.18 3.44 26.86
C ALA A 316 8.17 4.12 25.91
N ALA A 317 9.25 3.44 25.53
CA ALA A 317 10.22 3.96 24.55
C ALA A 317 9.64 4.12 23.12
N LEU A 318 8.67 3.29 22.75
CA LEU A 318 8.05 3.28 21.42
C LEU A 318 6.82 4.19 21.32
N HIS A 319 6.22 4.50 22.45
CA HIS A 319 5.05 5.36 22.59
C HIS A 319 5.33 6.47 23.60
N PRO A 320 6.14 7.49 23.23
CA PRO A 320 6.41 8.61 24.11
C PRO A 320 5.10 9.30 24.49
N GLY A 321 4.90 9.48 25.80
CA GLY A 321 3.76 10.19 26.34
C GLY A 321 3.76 11.66 25.94
N VAL A 322 2.57 12.24 25.82
CA VAL A 322 2.37 13.69 25.57
C VAL A 322 1.99 14.46 26.83
N VAL A 323 1.68 13.76 27.93
CA VAL A 323 1.35 14.34 29.24
C VAL A 323 2.18 13.59 30.30
N PRO A 324 3.16 14.22 30.98
CA PRO A 324 3.69 15.57 30.73
C PRO A 324 4.42 15.69 29.38
N LEU A 325 4.56 16.91 28.86
CA LEU A 325 5.24 17.17 27.59
C LEU A 325 6.76 17.00 27.75
N VAL A 326 7.27 15.83 27.38
CA VAL A 326 8.71 15.51 27.42
C VAL A 326 9.21 15.24 26.00
N ALA A 327 10.41 15.74 25.68
CA ALA A 327 11.02 15.50 24.37
C ALA A 327 11.24 13.98 24.16
N PRO A 328 10.83 13.43 23.00
CA PRO A 328 11.00 12.02 22.73
C PRO A 328 12.49 11.70 22.58
N VAL A 329 12.96 10.69 23.30
CA VAL A 329 14.32 10.17 23.17
C VAL A 329 14.36 9.14 22.04
N LEU A 330 15.49 9.04 21.34
CA LEU A 330 15.72 7.99 20.35
C LEU A 330 16.17 6.70 21.04
N PRO A 331 15.35 5.65 21.09
CA PRO A 331 15.78 4.38 21.67
C PRO A 331 16.77 3.71 20.71
N LEU A 332 18.01 3.54 21.16
CA LEU A 332 19.14 3.10 20.32
C LEU A 332 18.95 1.70 19.75
N TRP A 333 18.38 0.78 20.54
CA TRP A 333 18.14 -0.59 20.11
C TRP A 333 17.08 -0.70 18.99
N PRO A 334 15.86 -0.14 19.15
CA PRO A 334 14.89 -0.02 18.05
C PRO A 334 15.44 0.73 16.84
N ALA A 335 16.22 1.80 17.06
CA ALA A 335 16.84 2.54 15.96
C ALA A 335 17.82 1.66 15.17
N ALA A 336 18.67 0.89 15.84
CA ALA A 336 19.58 -0.06 15.20
C ALA A 336 18.82 -1.15 14.43
N ALA A 337 17.69 -1.63 14.96
CA ALA A 337 16.83 -2.58 14.26
C ALA A 337 16.28 -2.01 12.94
N VAL A 338 15.86 -0.73 12.92
CA VAL A 338 15.37 -0.05 11.71
C VAL A 338 16.46 0.05 10.63
N LEU A 339 17.73 0.22 11.02
CA LEU A 339 18.85 0.28 10.08
C LEU A 339 19.07 -1.02 9.29
N LEU A 340 18.62 -2.17 9.80
CA LEU A 340 18.62 -3.42 9.00
C LEU A 340 17.81 -3.26 7.71
N GLY A 341 16.80 -2.39 7.71
CA GLY A 341 16.02 -2.04 6.52
C GLY A 341 16.83 -1.39 5.40
N LEU A 342 18.07 -0.94 5.65
CA LEU A 342 18.99 -0.41 4.63
C LEU A 342 19.69 -1.50 3.82
N LEU A 343 19.65 -2.76 4.25
CA LEU A 343 20.30 -3.88 3.56
C LEU A 343 19.99 -3.95 2.04
N PRO A 344 18.76 -3.69 1.57
CA PRO A 344 18.47 -3.66 0.13
C PRO A 344 19.27 -2.62 -0.64
N ALA A 345 19.69 -1.51 0.00
CA ALA A 345 20.53 -0.51 -0.65
C ALA A 345 21.91 -1.06 -1.02
N PHE A 346 22.38 -2.15 -0.41
CA PHE A 346 23.69 -2.75 -0.71
C PHE A 346 23.57 -4.06 -1.50
N VAL A 347 22.52 -4.83 -1.26
CA VAL A 347 22.36 -6.18 -1.84
C VAL A 347 21.56 -6.17 -3.14
N ALA A 348 20.69 -5.18 -3.36
CA ALA A 348 19.95 -5.09 -4.61
C ALA A 348 20.89 -4.82 -5.80
N PRO A 349 20.64 -5.45 -6.98
CA PRO A 349 21.38 -5.15 -8.19
C PRO A 349 21.16 -3.70 -8.61
N ASP A 350 22.17 -3.10 -9.23
CA ASP A 350 22.12 -1.71 -9.64
C ASP A 350 21.11 -1.51 -10.78
N PRO A 351 20.18 -0.54 -10.68
CA PRO A 351 19.19 -0.30 -11.75
C PRO A 351 19.82 0.19 -13.06
N LYS A 352 21.10 0.58 -13.05
CA LYS A 352 21.84 1.12 -14.19
C LYS A 352 22.58 0.07 -15.04
N GLU A 353 22.63 -1.20 -14.63
CA GLU A 353 23.17 -2.23 -15.52
C GLU A 353 22.12 -2.54 -16.60
N PRO A 354 22.38 -2.23 -17.89
CA PRO A 354 21.50 -2.65 -18.95
C PRO A 354 21.49 -4.19 -19.00
N SER A 355 20.28 -4.76 -18.93
CA SER A 355 20.03 -6.19 -19.14
C SER A 355 19.96 -6.53 -20.62
#